data_AF-A0A6S7AW35-F1
#
_entry.id   AF-A0A6S7AW35-F1
#
_cell.length_a   1.000
_cell.length_b   1.000
_cell.length_c   1.000
_cell.angle_alpha   90.00
_cell.angle_beta   90.00
_cell.angle_gamma   90.00
#
_symmetry.space_group_name_H-M   'P 1'
#
loop_
_entity.id
_entity.type
_entity.pdbx_description
1 polymer ?
#
loop_
_entity_poly.entity_id
_entity_poly.type
_entity_poly.pdbx_seq_one_letter_code
_entity_poly.pdbx_strand_id
1 'polypeptide(L)' 'MTMNEWESRLDAFLQFNEREILTHAGKVSAQVAERLALERYAEFDYRRRTAERLAADAEDVDALEQIERQLEKKSEERKK' A
#
# COMPACT_ATOMS: atom_id res chain seq x y z
N MET A 1 5.81 0.01 20.00
CA MET A 1 6.81 -0.36 18.98
C MET A 1 7.89 0.70 18.99
N THR A 2 9.10 0.35 19.36
CA THR A 2 10.27 1.24 19.42
C THR A 2 11.22 0.94 18.25
N MET A 3 12.13 1.88 17.94
CA MET A 3 13.10 1.66 16.87
C MET A 3 14.01 0.45 17.13
N ASN A 4 14.34 0.16 18.40
CA ASN A 4 15.12 -1.03 18.77
C ASN A 4 14.38 -2.34 18.47
N GLU A 5 13.06 -2.38 18.71
CA GLU A 5 12.24 -3.55 18.38
C GLU A 5 12.15 -3.76 16.85
N TRP A 6 12.22 -2.67 16.08
CA TRP A 6 12.25 -2.70 14.62
C TRP A 6 13.58 -3.20 14.07
N GLU A 7 14.70 -2.75 14.64
CA GLU A 7 16.05 -3.18 14.29
C GLU A 7 16.21 -4.70 14.45
N SER A 8 15.80 -5.24 15.61
CA SER A 8 15.88 -6.68 15.87
C SER A 8 15.07 -7.53 14.88
N ARG A 9 13.89 -7.05 14.45
CA ARG A 9 13.06 -7.74 13.46
C ARG A 9 13.68 -7.70 12.06
N LEU A 10 14.31 -6.57 11.71
CA LEU A 10 14.98 -6.41 10.42
C LEU A 10 16.20 -7.34 10.32
N ASP A 11 17.01 -7.40 11.37
CA ASP A 11 18.19 -8.27 11.42
C ASP A 11 17.81 -9.76 11.30
N ALA A 12 16.77 -10.19 12.01
CA ALA A 12 16.25 -11.55 11.90
C ALA A 12 15.77 -11.87 10.48
N PHE A 13 15.11 -10.92 9.81
CA PHE A 13 14.67 -11.07 8.43
C PHE A 13 15.84 -11.15 7.45
N LEU A 14 16.88 -10.33 7.63
CA LEU A 14 18.07 -10.37 6.78
C LEU A 14 18.82 -11.69 6.92
N GLN A 15 19.03 -12.18 8.15
CA GLN A 15 19.61 -13.50 8.41
C GLN A 15 18.81 -14.62 7.77
N PHE A 16 17.48 -14.58 7.87
CA PHE A 16 16.61 -15.58 7.24
C PHE A 16 16.76 -15.64 5.71
N ASN A 17 17.06 -14.51 5.08
CA ASN A 17 17.28 -14.43 3.63
C ASN A 17 18.75 -14.62 3.22
N GLU A 18 19.60 -15.15 4.11
CA GLU A 18 21.05 -15.33 3.89
C GLU A 18 21.76 -14.03 3.48
N ARG A 19 21.25 -12.88 3.94
CA ARG A 19 21.87 -11.57 3.70
C ARG A 19 22.75 -11.21 4.89
N GLU A 20 23.95 -10.72 4.60
CA GLU A 20 24.86 -10.28 5.66
C GLU A 20 24.30 -9.05 6.39
N ILE A 21 24.35 -9.10 7.72
CA ILE A 21 24.10 -7.94 8.56
C ILE A 21 25.33 -7.03 8.50
N LEU A 22 25.08 -5.73 8.37
CA LEU A 22 26.12 -4.72 8.34
C LEU A 22 26.75 -4.58 9.75
N THR A 23 28.01 -5.00 9.92
CA THR A 23 28.74 -4.93 11.20
C THR A 23 29.54 -3.63 11.39
N HIS A 24 29.57 -2.78 10.37
CA HIS A 24 30.29 -1.50 10.35
C HIS A 24 29.39 -0.42 9.74
N ALA A 25 29.74 0.86 9.88
CA ALA A 25 28.93 2.00 9.43
C ALA A 25 28.69 2.10 7.89
N GLY A 26 29.06 1.08 7.11
CA GLY A 26 28.93 1.05 5.65
C GLY A 26 29.80 2.09 4.94
N LYS A 27 29.55 2.26 3.63
CA LYS A 27 30.17 3.32 2.80
C LYS A 27 29.21 4.46 2.46
N VAL A 28 27.94 4.30 2.81
CA VAL A 28 26.86 5.24 2.48
C VAL A 28 26.66 6.17 3.67
N SER A 29 26.76 7.47 3.46
CA SER A 29 26.50 8.44 4.53
C SER A 29 25.04 8.39 4.95
N ALA A 30 24.76 8.71 6.22
CA ALA A 30 23.40 8.75 6.75
C ALA A 30 22.46 9.61 5.89
N GLN A 31 22.95 10.73 5.36
CA GLN A 31 22.20 11.61 4.47
C GLN A 31 21.78 10.94 3.15
N VAL A 32 22.65 10.12 2.57
CA VAL A 32 22.34 9.39 1.33
C VAL A 32 21.33 8.27 1.61
N ALA A 33 21.48 7.57 2.74
CA ALA A 33 20.53 6.54 3.16
C ALA A 33 19.14 7.13 3.43
N GLU A 34 19.06 8.27 4.13
CA GLU A 34 17.82 9.00 4.40
C GLU A 34 17.13 9.41 3.09
N ARG A 35 17.86 10.03 2.16
CA ARG A 35 17.30 10.41 0.86
C ARG A 35 16.73 9.20 0.12
N LEU A 36 17.48 8.10 0.04
CA LEU A 36 17.03 6.90 -0.65
C LEU A 36 15.79 6.29 0.03
N ALA A 37 15.76 6.25 1.36
CA ALA A 37 14.61 5.76 2.11
C ALA A 37 13.35 6.58 1.81
N LEU A 38 13.47 7.92 1.82
CA LEU A 38 12.36 8.82 1.52
C LEU A 38 11.86 8.68 0.08
N GLU A 39 12.78 8.58 -0.89
CA GLU A 39 12.42 8.38 -2.30
C GLU A 39 11.65 7.07 -2.52
N ARG A 40 12.13 5.96 -1.92
CA ARG A 40 11.46 4.66 -2.02
C ARG A 40 10.12 4.65 -1.31
N TYR A 41 10.02 5.30 -0.16
CA TYR A 41 8.75 5.43 0.54
C TYR A 41 7.75 6.27 -0.25
N ALA A 42 8.18 7.38 -0.87
CA ALA A 42 7.31 8.21 -1.70
C ALA A 42 6.74 7.44 -2.89
N GLU A 43 7.57 6.64 -3.57
CA GLU A 43 7.14 5.77 -4.66
C GLU A 43 6.09 4.73 -4.19
N PHE A 44 6.36 4.08 -3.06
CA PHE A 44 5.43 3.14 -2.45
C PHE A 44 4.10 3.81 -2.08
N ASP A 45 4.14 4.95 -1.40
CA ASP A 45 2.97 5.66 -0.90
C ASP A 45 2.11 6.23 -2.05
N TYR A 46 2.73 6.66 -3.15
CA TYR A 46 2.02 7.03 -4.37
C TYR A 46 1.26 5.85 -4.97
N ARG A 47 1.91 4.69 -5.11
CA ARG A 47 1.30 3.47 -5.64
C ARG A 47 0.15 3.00 -4.77
N ARG A 48 0.35 2.97 -3.44
CA ARG A 48 -0.67 2.59 -2.46
C ARG A 48 -1.91 3.48 -2.57
N ARG A 49 -1.74 4.80 -2.53
CA ARG A 49 -2.86 5.76 -2.64
C ARG A 49 -3.59 5.65 -3.97
N THR A 50 -2.86 5.40 -5.05
CA THR A 50 -3.46 5.24 -6.37
C THR A 50 -4.30 3.96 -6.44
N ALA A 51 -3.79 2.85 -5.89
CA ALA A 51 -4.55 1.61 -5.79
C ALA A 51 -5.82 1.76 -4.94
N GLU A 52 -5.72 2.43 -3.78
CA GLU A 52 -6.86 2.73 -2.91
C GLU A 52 -7.91 3.57 -3.64
N ARG A 53 -7.49 4.62 -4.36
CA ARG A 53 -8.41 5.44 -5.16
C ARG A 53 -9.12 4.62 -6.23
N LEU A 54 -8.39 3.78 -6.98
CA LEU A 54 -8.99 2.95 -8.03
C LEU A 54 -9.97 1.92 -7.47
N ALA A 55 -9.69 1.37 -6.29
CA ALA A 55 -10.61 0.45 -5.61
C ALA A 55 -11.91 1.17 -5.20
N ALA A 56 -11.80 2.36 -4.60
CA ALA A 56 -12.97 3.16 -4.26
C ALA A 56 -13.79 3.55 -5.49
N ASP A 57 -13.13 4.00 -6.57
CA ASP A 57 -13.81 4.33 -7.83
C ASP A 57 -14.57 3.11 -8.40
N ALA A 58 -14.01 1.90 -8.29
CA ALA A 58 -14.67 0.67 -8.75
C ALA A 58 -15.88 0.31 -7.88
N GLU A 59 -15.76 0.42 -6.55
CA GLU A 59 -16.87 0.19 -5.62
C GLU A 59 -18.04 1.15 -5.86
N ASP A 60 -17.74 2.43 -6.13
CA ASP A 60 -18.75 3.44 -6.45
C ASP A 60 -19.49 3.10 -7.77
N VAL A 61 -18.76 2.65 -8.80
CA VAL A 61 -19.37 2.21 -10.07
C VAL A 61 -20.29 1.01 -9.85
N ASP A 62 -19.84 -0.01 -9.11
CA ASP A 62 -20.65 -1.18 -8.79
C ASP A 62 -21.94 -0.80 -8.03
N ALA A 63 -21.85 0.16 -7.11
CA ALA A 63 -23.01 0.66 -6.38
C ALA A 63 -24.02 1.36 -7.31
N LEU A 64 -23.54 2.15 -8.28
CA LEU A 64 -24.40 2.79 -9.28
C LEU A 64 -25.10 1.77 -10.18
N GLU A 65 -24.39 0.75 -10.65
CA GLU A 65 -24.99 -0.34 -11.46
C GLU A 65 -26.08 -1.08 -10.67
N GLN A 66 -25.86 -1.34 -9.38
CA GLN A 66 -26.87 -1.97 -8.54
C GLN A 66 -28.12 -1.09 -8.40
N ILE A 67 -27.95 0.21 -8.23
CA ILE A 67 -29.06 1.17 -8.16
C ILE A 67 -29.84 1.18 -9.48
N GLU A 68 -29.15 1.21 -10.62
CA GLU A 68 -29.77 1.15 -11.95
C GLU A 68 -30.64 -0.10 -12.10
N ARG A 69 -30.09 -1.29 -11.81
CA ARG A 69 -30.83 -2.55 -11.87
C ARG A 69 -32.06 -2.57 -10.95
N GLN A 70 -31.97 -1.94 -9.77
CA GLN A 70 -33.12 -1.83 -8.87
C GLN A 70 -34.21 -0.90 -9.42
N LEU A 71 -33.82 0.20 -10.06
CA LEU A 71 -34.74 1.15 -10.67
C LEU A 71 -35.45 0.53 -11.88
N GLU A 72 -34.73 -0.22 -12.72
CA GLU A 72 -35.29 -0.95 -13.86
C GLU A 72 -36.37 -1.94 -13.38
N LYS A 73 -36.04 -2.81 -12.42
CA LYS A 73 -37.00 -3.77 -11.84
C LYS A 73 -38.24 -3.08 -11.28
N LYS A 74 -38.07 -2.02 -10.49
CA LYS A 74 -39.21 -1.23 -9.96
C LYS A 74 -40.03 -0.56 -11.07
N SER A 75 -39.42 -0.23 -12.20
CA SER A 75 -40.14 0.35 -13.34
C SER A 75 -40.97 -0.70 -14.08
N GLU A 76 -40.46 -1.93 -14.20
CA GLU A 76 -41.17 -3.07 -14.80
C GLU A 76 -42.35 -3.51 -13.94
N GLU A 77 -42.16 -3.59 -12.62
CA GLU A 77 -43.22 -3.91 -11.65
C GLU A 77 -44.39 -2.91 -11.70
N ARG A 78 -44.10 -1.61 -11.92
CA ARG A 78 -45.13 -0.56 -12.02
C ARG A 78 -45.90 -0.55 -13.34
N LYS A 79 -45.39 -1.19 -14.39
CA LYS A 79 -46.03 -1.27 -15.71
C LYS A 79 -46.97 -2.48 -15.85
N LYS A 80 -46.92 -3.42 -14.90
CA LYS A 80 -47.74 -4.63 -14.85
C LYS A 80 -48.98 -4.42 -14.00
#